data_AF-A0A662T5R9-F1
#
_entry.id   AF-A0A662T5R9-F1
#
_cell.length_a   1.000
_cell.length_b   1.000
_cell.length_c   1.000
_cell.angle_alpha   90.00
_cell.angle_beta   90.00
_cell.angle_gamma   90.00
#
_symmetry.space_group_name_H-M   'P 1'
#
loop_
_entity.id
_entity.type
_entity.pdbx_description
1 polymer ?
#
loop_
_entity_poly.entity_id
_entity_poly.type
_entity_poly.pdbx_seq_one_letter_code
_entity_poly.pdbx_strand_id
1 'polypeptide(L)' 'MSEEESKTRETVEEPIAEEDIVLERIYIVPLWKVRSRGRGLHRTKKAVRFLRQFIARHMKNPNVKISTDVNEELWKDGIR' A
#
# COMPACT_ATOMS: atom_id res chain seq x y z
N MET A 1 25.50 36.37 -14.58
CA MET A 1 24.55 35.54 -15.37
C MET A 1 25.06 34.14 -15.71
N SER A 2 26.16 33.64 -15.11
CA SER A 2 26.63 32.27 -15.41
C SER A 2 27.08 31.47 -14.18
N GLU A 3 27.00 32.05 -12.97
CA GLU A 3 27.40 31.37 -11.74
C GLU A 3 26.22 30.99 -10.85
N GLU A 4 25.04 31.60 -11.04
CA GLU A 4 23.84 31.28 -10.25
C GLU A 4 23.15 29.97 -10.69
N GLU A 5 23.32 29.54 -11.93
CA GLU A 5 22.77 28.26 -12.42
C GLU A 5 23.54 27.04 -11.89
N SER A 6 24.77 27.24 -11.40
CA SER A 6 25.56 26.16 -10.79
C SER A 6 25.08 25.81 -9.37
N LYS A 7 24.39 26.74 -8.71
CA LYS A 7 23.93 26.58 -7.32
C LYS A 7 22.54 25.93 -7.20
N THR A 8 21.85 25.71 -8.32
CA THR A 8 20.53 25.05 -8.35
C THR A 8 20.61 23.52 -8.47
N ARG A 9 21.82 22.93 -8.54
CA ARG A 9 22.00 21.48 -8.75
C ARG A 9 22.51 20.71 -7.53
N GLU A 10 22.82 21.39 -6.43
CA GLU A 10 23.52 20.78 -5.29
C GLU A 10 22.67 20.76 -4.01
N THR A 11 21.33 20.80 -4.14
CA THR A 11 20.41 20.67 -2.99
C THR A 11 19.17 19.87 -3.38
N VAL A 12 19.36 18.57 -3.59
CA VAL A 12 18.40 17.52 -3.22
C VAL A 12 19.25 16.40 -2.62
N GLU A 13 20.01 16.72 -1.57
CA GLU A 13 19.62 16.48 -0.18
C GLU A 13 19.18 15.03 0.05
N GLU A 14 20.21 14.27 0.41
CA GLU A 14 20.24 13.15 1.34
C GLU A 14 19.72 11.79 0.83
N PRO A 15 20.55 10.73 0.92
CA PRO A 15 20.03 9.37 0.76
C PRO A 15 18.98 9.23 1.84
N ILE A 16 17.72 9.03 1.44
CA ILE A 16 16.57 8.82 2.31
C ILE A 16 17.07 7.97 3.47
N ALA A 17 17.31 8.64 4.60
CA ALA A 17 17.86 8.03 5.78
C ALA A 17 16.98 6.83 6.07
N GLU A 18 17.59 5.75 6.53
CA GLU A 18 16.92 4.61 7.12
C GLU A 18 15.79 5.10 8.04
N GLU A 19 14.59 5.33 7.49
CA GLU A 19 13.41 5.54 8.29
C GLU A 19 13.28 4.20 8.98
N ASP A 20 13.65 4.14 10.27
CA ASP A 20 13.57 2.94 11.10
C ASP A 20 12.24 2.27 10.77
N ILE A 21 12.28 1.19 10.00
CA ILE A 21 11.11 0.39 9.69
C ILE A 21 10.79 -0.27 11.04
N VAL A 22 9.98 0.42 11.85
CA VAL A 22 9.79 0.10 13.26
C VAL A 22 9.37 -1.37 13.40
N LEU A 23 8.56 -1.84 12.45
CA LEU A 23 8.07 -3.22 12.40
C LEU A 23 7.82 -3.66 10.95
N GLU A 24 8.66 -4.54 10.43
CA GLU A 24 8.38 -5.32 9.21
C GLU A 24 7.76 -6.68 9.58
N ARG A 25 6.66 -7.05 8.93
CA ARG A 25 5.98 -8.34 9.15
C ARG A 25 5.37 -8.87 7.87
N ILE A 26 5.56 -10.16 7.62
CA ILE A 26 4.94 -10.88 6.50
C ILE A 26 3.67 -11.57 7.02
N TYR A 27 2.53 -11.29 6.38
CA TYR A 27 1.25 -11.89 6.74
C TYR A 27 0.62 -12.64 5.57
N ILE A 28 -0.01 -13.77 5.88
CA ILE A 28 -0.93 -14.46 4.97
C ILE A 28 -2.34 -13.93 5.23
N VAL A 29 -2.89 -13.18 4.29
CA VAL A 29 -4.22 -12.57 4.43
C VAL A 29 -5.31 -13.52 3.89
N PRO A 30 -6.27 -13.96 4.72
CA PRO A 30 -7.29 -14.92 4.30
C PRO A 30 -8.44 -14.25 3.51
N LEU A 31 -8.20 -13.93 2.24
CA LEU A 31 -9.17 -13.27 1.35
C LEU A 31 -10.39 -14.14 1.00
N TRP A 32 -10.29 -15.47 1.14
CA TRP A 32 -11.41 -16.39 0.93
C TRP A 32 -12.63 -16.08 1.83
N LYS A 33 -12.40 -15.50 3.01
CA LYS A 33 -13.48 -15.06 3.92
C LYS A 33 -14.37 -13.98 3.30
N VAL A 34 -13.81 -13.17 2.40
CA VAL A 34 -14.55 -12.16 1.64
C VAL A 34 -15.34 -12.83 0.52
N ARG A 35 -14.74 -13.82 -0.15
CA ARG A 35 -15.38 -14.61 -1.23
C ARG A 35 -16.60 -15.38 -0.74
N SER A 36 -16.54 -15.98 0.45
CA SER A 36 -17.67 -16.76 1.01
C SER A 36 -18.84 -15.90 1.48
N ARG A 37 -18.63 -14.60 1.76
CA ARG A 37 -19.64 -13.73 2.39
C ARG A 37 -20.49 -12.89 1.43
N GLY A 38 -20.33 -13.02 0.12
CA GLY A 38 -21.12 -12.23 -0.82
C GLY A 38 -21.30 -12.88 -2.18
N ARG A 39 -22.54 -12.93 -2.65
CA ARG A 39 -22.84 -13.19 -4.06
C ARG A 39 -22.68 -11.89 -4.86
N GLY A 40 -21.86 -11.92 -5.92
CA GLY A 40 -21.92 -10.96 -7.02
C GLY A 40 -21.15 -9.63 -6.87
N LEU A 41 -20.44 -9.29 -7.95
CA LEU A 41 -19.99 -7.98 -8.46
C LEU A 41 -19.17 -7.01 -7.58
N HIS A 42 -18.88 -7.31 -6.32
CA HIS A 42 -18.07 -6.41 -5.47
C HIS A 42 -16.97 -7.15 -4.69
N ARG A 43 -16.47 -8.27 -5.19
CA ARG A 43 -15.47 -9.08 -4.47
C ARG A 43 -14.20 -8.29 -4.21
N THR A 44 -13.64 -7.69 -5.25
CA THR A 44 -12.35 -7.01 -5.18
C THR A 44 -12.43 -5.74 -4.34
N LYS A 45 -13.49 -4.95 -4.51
CA LYS A 45 -13.77 -3.79 -3.63
C LYS A 45 -13.85 -4.19 -2.15
N LYS A 46 -14.52 -5.31 -1.84
CA LYS A 46 -14.58 -5.85 -0.47
C LYS A 46 -13.23 -6.39 -0.01
N ALA A 47 -12.44 -7.01 -0.89
CA ALA A 47 -11.11 -7.51 -0.58
C ALA A 47 -10.15 -6.37 -0.21
N VAL A 48 -10.16 -5.28 -0.97
CA VAL A 48 -9.39 -4.06 -0.65
C VAL A 48 -9.80 -3.49 0.71
N ARG A 49 -11.11 -3.39 0.98
CA ARG A 49 -11.60 -2.92 2.29
C ARG A 49 -11.18 -3.86 3.43
N PHE A 50 -11.28 -5.17 3.22
CA PHE A 50 -10.87 -6.17 4.19
C PHE A 50 -9.36 -6.12 4.45
N LEU A 51 -8.55 -5.93 3.41
CA LEU A 51 -7.10 -5.80 3.53
C LEU A 51 -6.73 -4.57 4.38
N ARG A 52 -7.35 -3.41 4.13
CA ARG A 52 -7.16 -2.22 4.97
C ARG A 52 -7.52 -2.46 6.43
N GLN A 53 -8.66 -3.11 6.68
CA GLN A 53 -9.07 -3.46 8.05
C GLN A 53 -8.13 -4.46 8.71
N PHE A 54 -7.63 -5.43 7.95
CA PHE A 54 -6.65 -6.41 8.43
C PHE A 54 -5.37 -5.70 8.84
N ILE A 55 -4.80 -4.85 7.98
CA ILE A 55 -3.57 -4.11 8.28
C ILE A 55 -3.79 -3.17 9.47
N ALA A 56 -4.88 -2.40 9.47
CA ALA A 56 -5.20 -1.48 10.58
C ALA A 56 -5.32 -2.20 11.93
N ARG A 57 -5.86 -3.44 11.95
CA ARG A 57 -5.97 -4.24 13.18
C ARG A 57 -4.62 -4.74 13.68
N HIS A 58 -3.73 -5.20 12.79
CA HIS A 58 -2.45 -5.81 13.21
C HIS A 58 -1.36 -4.76 13.47
N MET A 59 -1.34 -3.68 12.68
CA MET A 59 -0.37 -2.59 12.80
C MET A 59 -0.88 -1.46 13.71
N LYS A 60 -2.14 -1.49 14.14
CA LYS A 60 -2.81 -0.46 14.96
C LYS A 60 -2.74 0.96 14.35
N ASN A 61 -2.68 1.04 13.02
CA ASN A 61 -2.61 2.30 12.28
C ASN A 61 -3.90 2.51 11.46
N PRO A 62 -4.65 3.61 11.65
CA PRO A 62 -5.85 3.89 10.88
C PRO A 62 -5.57 4.33 9.43
N ASN A 63 -4.41 4.92 9.13
CA ASN A 63 -4.07 5.43 7.80
C ASN A 63 -3.18 4.42 7.05
N VAL A 64 -3.81 3.60 6.20
CA VAL A 64 -3.13 2.54 5.44
C VAL A 64 -3.04 2.91 3.96
N LYS A 65 -1.82 3.19 3.50
CA LYS A 65 -1.47 3.26 2.07
C LYS A 65 -1.11 1.87 1.56
N ILE A 66 -1.64 1.50 0.41
CA ILE A 66 -1.38 0.22 -0.26
C ILE A 66 -0.68 0.57 -1.57
N SER A 67 0.39 -0.16 -1.90
CA SER A 67 1.09 0.01 -3.17
C SER A 67 0.21 -0.35 -4.37
N THR A 68 0.54 0.20 -5.53
CA THR A 68 -0.18 -0.05 -6.77
C THR A 68 -0.12 -1.53 -7.16
N ASP A 69 1.04 -2.17 -7.02
CA ASP A 69 1.26 -3.58 -7.37
C ASP A 69 0.29 -4.53 -6.65
N VAL A 70 0.05 -4.29 -5.35
CA VAL A 70 -0.91 -5.09 -4.57
C VAL A 70 -2.34 -4.86 -5.05
N ASN A 71 -2.66 -3.64 -5.47
CA ASN A 71 -3.98 -3.35 -6.03
C ASN A 71 -4.15 -4.05 -7.38
N GLU A 72 -3.16 -4.01 -8.27
CA GLU A 72 -3.22 -4.70 -9.56
C GLU A 72 -3.43 -6.21 -9.40
N GLU A 73 -2.71 -6.86 -8.48
CA GLU A 73 -2.89 -8.30 -8.24
C GLU A 73 -4.28 -8.62 -7.66
N LEU A 74 -4.85 -7.73 -6.83
CA LEU A 74 -6.23 -7.87 -6.35
C LEU A 74 -7.27 -7.74 -7.48
N TRP A 75 -7.01 -6.89 -8.48
CA TRP A 75 -7.93 -6.60 -9.59
C TRP A 75 -7.71 -7.48 -10.83
N LYS A 76 -6.72 -8.37 -10.82
CA LYS A 76 -6.38 -9.29 -11.92
C LYS A 76 -7.56 -10.14 -12.41
N ASP A 77 -8.39 -10.63 -11.48
CA ASP A 77 -9.58 -11.43 -11.78
C ASP A 77 -10.84 -10.55 -12.04
N GLY A 78 -10.67 -9.23 -12.14
CA GLY A 78 -11.75 -8.26 -12.28
C GLY A 78 -12.54 -8.09 -10.98
N ILE A 79 -13.83 -7.75 -11.11
CA ILE A 79 -14.69 -7.35 -9.97
C ILE A 79 -15.45 -8.53 -9.31
N ARG A 80 -15.35 -9.74 -9.88
CA ARG A 80 -16.24 -10.88 -9.58
C ARG A 80 -15.78 -11.75 -8.42
#